data_AF-A0A951GS34-F1
#
_entry.id   AF-A0A951GS34-F1
#
_cell.length_a   1.000
_cell.length_b   1.000
_cell.length_c   1.000
_cell.angle_alpha   90.00
_cell.angle_beta   90.00
_cell.angle_gamma   90.00
#
_symmetry.space_group_name_H-M   'P 1'
#
loop_
_entity.id
_entity.type
_entity.pdbx_description
1 polymer ?
#
loop_
_entity_poly.entity_id
_entity_poly.type
_entity_poly.pdbx_seq_one_letter_code
_entity_poly.pdbx_strand_id
1 'polypeptide(L)' 'MPESDDRGELLRELMAVFDDLPPPLRDAINYAPEPLDPKALRVLCRRHGAANVLALIDSKLKRKRAP' A
#
# COMPACT_ATOMS: atom_id res chain seq x y z
N MET A 1 -2.09 16.75 16.98
CA MET A 1 -1.29 16.44 15.78
C MET A 1 -1.70 15.05 15.30
N PRO A 2 -2.74 14.88 14.46
CA PRO A 2 -3.31 13.56 14.14
C PRO A 2 -2.85 12.95 12.80
N GLU A 3 -1.91 13.54 12.06
CA GLU A 3 -1.49 12.99 10.75
C GLU A 3 -0.57 11.76 10.85
N SER A 4 -0.01 11.47 12.03
CA SER A 4 0.93 10.36 12.23
C SER A 4 0.27 8.99 12.40
N ASP A 5 -0.99 8.95 12.86
CA ASP A 5 -1.69 7.68 13.13
C ASP A 5 -2.08 6.95 11.84
N ASP A 6 -2.60 7.68 10.84
CA ASP A 6 -3.02 7.07 9.56
C ASP A 6 -1.84 6.48 8.77
N ARG A 7 -0.68 7.12 8.83
CA ARG A 7 0.54 6.63 8.17
C ARG A 7 1.06 5.38 8.87
N GLY A 8 1.02 5.35 10.21
CA GLY A 8 1.42 4.20 11.01
C GLY A 8 0.49 3.00 10.83
N GLU A 9 -0.83 3.23 10.80
CA GLU A 9 -1.84 2.19 10.59
C GLU A 9 -1.73 1.59 9.18
N LEU A 10 -1.54 2.44 8.15
CA LEU A 10 -1.32 1.98 6.79
C LEU A 10 -0.05 1.13 6.66
N LEU A 11 1.05 1.56 7.29
CA LEU A 11 2.30 0.79 7.26
C LEU A 11 2.15 -0.55 7.99
N ARG A 12 1.45 -0.61 9.13
CA ARG A 12 1.19 -1.88 9.82
C ARG A 12 0.34 -2.83 9.00
N GLU A 13 -0.74 -2.33 8.39
CA GLU A 13 -1.59 -3.17 7.54
C GLU A 13 -0.84 -3.63 6.28
N LEU A 14 -0.04 -2.76 5.67
CA LEU A 14 0.81 -3.13 4.54
C LEU A 14 1.84 -4.19 4.93
N MET A 15 2.49 -4.06 6.10
CA MET A 15 3.40 -5.08 6.61
C MET A 15 2.68 -6.40 6.90
N ALA A 16 1.46 -6.36 7.45
CA ALA A 16 0.69 -7.55 7.78
C ALA A 16 0.30 -8.38 6.55
N VAL A 17 0.08 -7.74 5.39
CA VAL A 17 -0.20 -8.42 4.12
C VAL A 17 1.03 -8.53 3.22
N PHE A 18 2.19 -8.03 3.66
CA PHE A 18 3.40 -7.97 2.84
C PHE A 18 3.89 -9.36 2.47
N ASP A 19 3.88 -10.29 3.43
CA ASP A 19 4.32 -11.66 3.21
C ASP A 19 3.37 -12.48 2.32
N ASP A 20 2.10 -12.06 2.26
CA ASP A 20 1.08 -12.62 1.37
C ASP A 20 1.12 -12.03 -0.05
N LEU A 21 1.96 -11.01 -0.29
CA LEU A 21 2.14 -10.45 -1.62
C LEU A 21 2.88 -11.45 -2.53
N PRO A 22 2.55 -11.45 -3.84
CA PRO A 22 3.36 -12.14 -4.84
C PRO A 22 4.83 -11.73 -4.70
N PRO A 23 5.80 -12.67 -4.73
CA PRO A 23 7.23 -12.34 -4.60
C PRO A 23 7.69 -11.21 -5.53
N PRO A 24 7.25 -11.14 -6.82
CA PRO A 24 7.62 -10.03 -7.70
C PRO A 24 7.14 -8.65 -7.23
N LEU A 25 6.02 -8.60 -6.51
CA LEU A 25 5.48 -7.36 -5.95
C LEU A 25 6.21 -6.95 -4.67
N ARG A 26 6.61 -7.92 -3.82
CA ARG A 26 7.46 -7.64 -2.65
C ARG A 26 8.80 -7.06 -3.08
N ASP A 27 9.42 -7.65 -4.08
CA ASP A 27 10.69 -7.17 -4.62
C ASP A 27 10.53 -5.75 -5.18
N ALA A 28 9.46 -5.49 -5.95
CA ALA A 28 9.18 -4.16 -6.47
C ALA A 28 8.99 -3.09 -5.38
N ILE A 29 8.47 -3.47 -4.21
CA ILE A 29 8.31 -2.58 -3.05
C ILE A 29 9.63 -2.43 -2.27
N ASN A 30 10.34 -3.53 -2.02
CA ASN A 30 11.60 -3.54 -1.26
C ASN A 30 12.75 -2.83 -1.99
N TYR A 31 12.80 -2.93 -3.32
CA TYR A 31 13.84 -2.32 -4.15
C TYR A 31 13.40 -0.99 -4.77
N ALA A 32 12.29 -0.40 -4.31
CA ALA A 32 11.88 0.92 -4.78
C ALA A 32 12.93 1.98 -4.34
N PRO A 33 13.47 2.78 -5.27
CA PRO A 33 14.52 3.76 -4.97
C PRO A 33 14.01 4.94 -4.13
N GLU A 34 12.70 5.18 -4.14
CA GLU A 34 12.03 6.20 -3.35
C GLU A 34 10.81 5.59 -2.63
N PRO A 35 10.36 6.19 -1.51
CA PRO A 35 9.13 5.76 -0.85
C PRO A 35 7.96 5.76 -1.81
N LEU A 36 7.34 4.60 -2.01
CA LEU A 36 6.20 4.47 -2.92
C LEU A 36 5.01 5.29 -2.41
N ASP A 37 4.57 6.24 -3.23
CA ASP A 37 3.31 6.92 -2.98
C ASP A 37 2.12 5.92 -3.17
N PRO A 38 0.95 6.19 -2.57
CA PRO A 38 -0.20 5.29 -2.67
C PRO A 38 -0.67 5.03 -4.11
N LYS A 39 -0.40 5.95 -5.06
CA LYS A 39 -0.81 5.84 -6.46
C LYS A 39 0.12 4.89 -7.22
N ALA A 40 1.43 5.00 -7.00
CA ALA A 40 2.46 4.12 -7.51
C ALA A 40 2.28 2.70 -6.99
N LEU A 41 2.00 2.55 -5.68
CA LEU A 41 1.69 1.27 -5.06
C LEU A 41 0.46 0.61 -5.72
N ARG A 42 -0.56 1.39 -6.05
CA ARG A 42 -1.77 0.91 -6.75
C ARG A 42 -1.50 0.42 -8.17
N VAL A 43 -0.59 1.09 -8.90
CA VAL A 43 -0.16 0.66 -10.24
C VAL A 43 0.61 -0.66 -10.16
N LEU A 44 1.52 -0.80 -9.18
CA LEU A 44 2.25 -2.04 -8.95
C LEU A 44 1.30 -3.20 -8.56
N CYS A 45 0.36 -2.96 -7.64
CA CYS A 45 -0.62 -3.98 -7.25
C CYS A 45 -1.48 -4.45 -8.44
N ARG A 46 -1.89 -3.54 -9.35
CA ARG A 46 -2.59 -3.92 -10.59
C ARG A 46 -1.71 -4.75 -11.52
N ARG A 47 -0.44 -4.37 -11.67
CA ARG A 47 0.50 -5.06 -12.56
C ARG A 47 0.81 -6.48 -12.11
N HIS A 48 0.82 -6.72 -10.80
CA HIS A 48 1.20 -8.01 -10.20
C HIS A 48 0.00 -8.85 -9.69
N GLY A 49 -1.24 -8.41 -9.92
CA GLY A 49 -2.44 -9.17 -9.57
C GLY A 49 -2.78 -9.21 -8.08
N ALA A 50 -2.33 -8.21 -7.29
CA ALA A 50 -2.58 -8.13 -5.85
C ALA A 50 -3.93 -7.42 -5.55
N ALA A 51 -5.04 -8.01 -5.96
CA ALA A 51 -6.38 -7.43 -5.83
C ALA A 51 -6.77 -7.11 -4.37
N ASN A 52 -6.38 -7.98 -3.42
CA ASN A 52 -6.66 -7.80 -1.99
C ASN A 52 -5.96 -6.54 -1.44
N VAL A 53 -4.72 -6.29 -1.87
CA VAL A 53 -3.94 -5.12 -1.45
C VAL A 53 -4.39 -3.87 -2.20
N LEU A 54 -4.82 -4.00 -3.44
CA LEU A 54 -5.47 -2.92 -4.18
C LEU A 54 -6.72 -2.41 -3.46
N ALA A 55 -7.57 -3.32 -2.97
CA ALA A 55 -8.80 -2.98 -2.24
C ALA A 55 -8.50 -2.29 -0.90
N LEU A 56 -7.43 -2.70 -0.21
CA LEU A 56 -6.96 -2.07 1.03
C LEU A 56 -6.48 -0.64 0.76
N ILE A 57 -5.65 -0.45 -0.27
CA ILE A 57 -5.14 0.86 -0.69
C ILE A 57 -6.29 1.79 -1.11
N ASP A 58 -7.24 1.29 -1.93
CA ASP A 58 -8.39 2.08 -2.38
C ASP A 58 -9.32 2.46 -1.21
N SER A 59 -9.50 1.59 -0.21
CA SER A 59 -10.31 1.88 0.98
C SER A 59 -9.68 2.97 1.86
N LYS A 60 -8.36 2.96 2.02
CA LYS A 60 -7.63 3.98 2.80
C LYS A 60 -7.52 5.32 2.05
N LEU A 61 -7.31 5.28 0.73
CA LEU A 61 -7.35 6.48 -0.12
C LEU A 61 -8.73 7.17 -0.08
N LYS A 62 -9.82 6.39 -0.05
CA LYS A 62 -11.17 6.94 0.14
C LYS A 62 -11.34 7.55 1.53
N ARG A 63 -10.78 6.93 2.58
CA ARG A 63 -10.79 7.47 3.96
C ARG A 63 -10.08 8.83 4.06
N LYS A 64 -8.91 8.99 3.42
CA LYS A 64 -8.19 10.29 3.36
C LYS A 64 -8.91 11.40 2.60
N ARG A 65 -9.96 11.07 1.85
CA ARG A 65 -10.73 12.01 1.02
C ARG A 65 -12.08 12.35 1.62
N ALA A 66 -12.42 11.76 2.77
CA ALA A 66 -13.57 12.17 3.57
C ALA A 66 -13.17 13.39 4.43
N PRO A 67 -14.00 14.46 4.45
CA PRO A 67 -13.75 15.67 5.21
C PRO A 67 -13.79 15.45 6.73
#